data_AF-A0A0M0K3E7-F1
#
_entry.id   AF-A0A0M0K3E7-F1
#
_cell.length_a   1.000
_cell.length_b   1.000
_cell.length_c   1.000
_cell.angle_alpha   90.00
_cell.angle_beta   90.00
_cell.angle_gamma   90.00
#
_symmetry.space_group_name_H-M   'P 1'
#
loop_
_entity.id
_entity.type
_entity.pdbx_description
1 polymer ?
#
loop_
_entity_poly.entity_id
_entity_poly.type
_entity_poly.pdbx_seq_one_letter_code
_entity_poly.pdbx_strand_id
1 'polypeptide(L)'
;MSKLRRNAERVAMSDKSYLSELPADLKAHILRRLTPQMLLSCLQSSKAFWHEDDESLWRTLCKHHLPAHMTKFLQEPTGRLLRSRVDVRRTLFHGLKRQQELRTLLLHELANAVRCSDAMKRLRDHLHNDPLLRPSQRHPSHGGATLLHLAALHNRTRCVRVLVDFRADVDALDDLNMSPLAVGAWAGNEQVVRMLLDAGASLDARGIPPMSSACGGKGPYTAEEWARRKADLYHRTSDLSRASRFRCVERLLVGARKDREEQPAARRAQGPRCRAPHTSRH
;
A
#
# COMPACT_ATOMS: atom_id res chain seq x y z
N MET A 1 26.01 13.35 -9.90
CA MET A 1 25.60 13.07 -8.49
C MET A 1 24.20 12.46 -8.36
N SER A 2 23.12 13.06 -8.90
CA SER A 2 21.73 12.61 -8.64
C SER A 2 21.28 11.31 -9.33
N LYS A 3 21.81 10.99 -10.51
CA LYS A 3 21.54 9.72 -11.23
C LYS A 3 22.30 8.53 -10.61
N LEU A 4 23.57 8.74 -10.23
CA LEU A 4 24.40 7.76 -9.53
C LEU A 4 23.80 7.37 -8.17
N ARG A 5 23.31 8.35 -7.39
CA ARG A 5 22.60 8.09 -6.13
C ARG A 5 21.32 7.27 -6.32
N ARG A 6 20.49 7.60 -7.32
CA ARG A 6 19.27 6.84 -7.63
C ARG A 6 19.54 5.42 -8.15
N ASN A 7 20.60 5.24 -8.94
CA ASN A 7 21.01 3.92 -9.39
C ASN A 7 21.58 3.07 -8.25
N ALA A 8 22.41 3.67 -7.38
CA ALA A 8 22.91 3.00 -6.18
C ALA A 8 21.79 2.65 -5.19
N GLU A 9 20.78 3.52 -5.01
CA GLU A 9 19.56 3.22 -4.27
C GLU A 9 18.86 1.98 -4.86
N ARG A 10 18.64 1.96 -6.19
CA ARG A 10 17.95 0.85 -6.86
C ARG A 10 18.71 -0.46 -6.76
N VAL A 11 20.04 -0.44 -6.93
CA VAL A 11 20.91 -1.62 -6.84
C VAL A 11 21.04 -2.12 -5.40
N ALA A 12 21.19 -1.23 -4.42
CA ALA A 12 21.19 -1.57 -3.00
C ALA A 12 19.88 -2.22 -2.53
N MET A 13 18.75 -1.86 -3.16
CA MET A 13 17.44 -2.47 -2.92
C MET A 13 17.30 -3.86 -3.55
N SER A 14 18.14 -4.20 -4.54
CA SER A 14 18.10 -5.47 -5.29
C SER A 14 19.15 -6.49 -4.83
N ASP A 15 20.37 -6.05 -4.53
CA ASP A 15 21.50 -6.93 -4.23
C ASP A 15 22.30 -6.41 -3.03
N LYS A 16 22.28 -7.20 -1.94
CA LYS A 16 22.77 -6.79 -0.61
C LYS A 16 24.29 -6.87 -0.47
N SER A 17 24.96 -7.50 -1.43
CA SER A 17 26.42 -7.68 -1.49
C SER A 17 27.13 -6.35 -1.77
N TYR A 18 26.62 -5.54 -2.70
CA TYR A 18 27.21 -4.25 -3.09
C TYR A 18 27.15 -3.16 -2.01
N LEU A 19 26.32 -3.36 -0.98
CA LEU A 19 26.16 -2.42 0.10
C LEU A 19 27.44 -2.27 0.96
N SER A 20 28.28 -3.30 1.09
CA SER A 20 29.54 -3.22 1.85
C SER A 20 30.59 -2.34 1.16
N GLU A 21 30.59 -2.30 -0.17
CA GLU A 21 31.58 -1.59 -0.99
C GLU A 21 31.30 -0.09 -1.15
N LEU A 22 30.14 0.38 -0.70
CA LEU A 22 29.73 1.78 -0.84
C LEU A 22 30.44 2.73 0.17
N PRO A 23 30.75 3.98 -0.24
CA PRO A 23 31.24 5.02 0.67
C PRO A 23 30.24 5.34 1.80
N ALA A 24 30.75 5.75 2.97
CA ALA A 24 29.96 6.05 4.16
C ALA A 24 28.83 7.09 3.91
N ASP A 25 29.08 8.12 3.10
CA ASP A 25 28.07 9.15 2.76
C ASP A 25 26.88 8.57 1.98
N LEU A 26 27.15 7.63 1.08
CA LEU A 26 26.11 6.97 0.29
C LEU A 26 25.32 5.98 1.15
N LYS A 27 26.02 5.23 2.02
CA LYS A 27 25.41 4.35 3.03
C LYS A 27 24.48 5.14 3.95
N ALA A 28 24.90 6.29 4.47
CA ALA A 28 24.06 7.16 5.31
C ALA A 28 22.83 7.69 4.55
N HIS A 29 22.99 8.08 3.28
CA HIS A 29 21.88 8.53 2.43
C HIS A 29 20.84 7.43 2.19
N ILE A 30 21.30 6.22 1.90
CA ILE A 30 20.44 5.05 1.68
C ILE A 30 19.74 4.67 2.98
N LEU A 31 20.46 4.59 4.10
CA LEU A 31 19.90 4.25 5.42
C LEU A 31 18.74 5.16 5.80
N ARG A 32 18.82 6.48 5.56
CA ARG A 32 17.72 7.43 5.84
C ARG A 32 16.42 7.14 5.09
N ARG A 33 16.50 6.41 3.97
CA ARG A 33 15.38 6.14 3.07
C ARG A 33 14.89 4.70 3.10
N LEU A 34 15.59 3.83 3.84
CA LEU A 34 15.17 2.44 4.00
C LEU A 34 13.87 2.35 4.80
N THR A 35 13.01 1.43 4.38
CA THR A 35 11.86 1.05 5.18
C THR A 35 12.32 0.20 6.38
N PRO A 36 11.56 0.16 7.49
CA PRO A 36 11.90 -0.67 8.65
C PRO A 36 12.09 -2.16 8.30
N GLN A 37 11.34 -2.68 7.32
CA GLN A 37 11.46 -4.05 6.83
C GLN A 37 12.80 -4.30 6.13
N MET A 38 13.20 -3.37 5.25
CA MET A 38 14.49 -3.43 4.58
C MET A 38 15.64 -3.31 5.58
N LEU A 39 15.50 -2.40 6.56
CA LEU A 39 16.49 -2.21 7.62
C LEU A 39 16.65 -3.46 8.48
N LEU A 40 15.56 -4.14 8.87
CA LEU A 40 15.60 -5.44 9.54
C LEU A 40 16.35 -6.48 8.70
N SER A 41 16.10 -6.52 7.39
CA SER A 41 16.80 -7.43 6.48
C SER A 41 18.30 -7.12 6.35
N CYS A 42 18.69 -5.83 6.38
CA CYS A 42 20.09 -5.39 6.39
C CYS A 42 20.77 -5.68 7.73
N LEU A 43 20.02 -5.59 8.84
CA LEU A 43 20.50 -5.96 10.18
C LEU A 43 20.67 -7.48 10.33
N GLN A 44 19.93 -8.30 9.56
CA GLN A 44 20.12 -9.76 9.47
C GLN A 44 21.27 -10.18 8.55
N SER A 45 21.42 -9.52 7.40
CA SER A 45 22.43 -9.87 6.40
C SER A 45 23.84 -9.40 6.82
N SER A 46 24.60 -10.32 7.43
CA SER A 46 26.07 -10.32 7.60
C SER A 46 26.73 -9.23 8.45
N LYS A 47 27.89 -9.57 9.02
CA LYS A 47 28.82 -8.68 9.74
C LYS A 47 29.55 -7.70 8.80
N ALA A 48 29.65 -8.02 7.51
CA ALA A 48 30.46 -7.28 6.52
C ALA A 48 29.93 -5.88 6.14
N PHE A 49 28.63 -5.60 6.30
CA PHE A 49 28.07 -4.27 5.99
C PHE A 49 28.42 -3.22 7.06
N TRP A 50 28.63 -3.65 8.29
CA TRP A 50 28.83 -2.79 9.45
C TRP A 50 30.27 -2.89 9.90
N HIS A 51 31.18 -2.15 9.26
CA HIS A 51 32.54 -2.01 9.79
C HIS A 51 32.49 -1.35 11.17
N GLU A 52 33.30 -1.85 12.10
CA GLU A 52 33.27 -1.43 13.51
C GLU A 52 33.69 0.02 13.72
N ASP A 53 34.19 0.74 12.70
CA ASP A 53 34.76 2.09 12.83
C ASP A 53 33.84 3.24 12.37
N ASP A 54 32.79 2.99 11.56
CA ASP A 54 31.93 4.06 11.00
C ASP A 54 30.92 4.64 12.02
N GLU A 55 31.39 5.51 12.92
CA GLU A 55 30.56 6.16 13.96
C GLU A 55 29.41 7.02 13.37
N SER A 56 29.66 7.64 12.22
CA SER A 56 28.71 8.49 11.51
C SER A 56 27.48 7.72 11.01
N LEU A 57 27.66 6.46 10.60
CA LEU A 57 26.57 5.58 10.17
C LEU A 57 25.67 5.21 11.34
N TRP A 58 26.24 4.79 12.46
CA TRP A 58 25.49 4.43 13.66
C TRP A 58 24.71 5.61 14.23
N ARG A 59 25.32 6.80 14.29
CA ARG A 59 24.60 8.03 14.71
C ARG A 59 23.43 8.36 13.78
N THR A 60 23.60 8.19 12.47
CA THR A 60 22.53 8.45 11.49
C THR A 60 21.39 7.45 11.64
N LEU A 61 21.72 6.18 11.83
CA LEU A 61 20.77 5.11 12.06
C LEU A 61 19.97 5.37 13.34
N CYS A 62 20.66 5.80 14.40
CA CYS A 62 20.03 6.11 15.67
C CYS A 62 19.09 7.32 15.61
N LYS A 63 19.47 8.36 14.88
CA LYS A 63 18.63 9.55 14.71
C LYS A 63 17.37 9.30 13.88
N HIS A 64 17.43 8.40 12.89
CA HIS A 64 16.34 8.24 11.92
C HIS A 64 15.43 7.04 12.15
N HIS A 65 15.91 5.99 12.83
CA HIS A 65 15.16 4.73 12.97
C HIS A 65 14.91 4.27 14.40
N LEU A 66 15.56 4.86 15.41
CA LEU A 66 15.17 4.57 16.79
C LEU A 66 13.91 5.35 17.17
N PRO A 67 12.98 4.72 17.90
CA PRO A 67 11.87 5.42 18.53
C PRO A 67 12.36 6.53 19.45
N ALA A 68 11.62 7.63 19.54
CA ALA A 68 11.99 8.84 20.31
C ALA A 68 12.34 8.57 21.79
N HIS A 69 11.78 7.51 22.38
CA HIS A 69 12.07 7.09 23.76
C HIS A 69 13.45 6.42 23.88
N MET A 70 13.94 5.74 22.84
CA MET A 70 15.28 5.15 22.83
C MET A 70 16.37 6.13 22.38
N THR A 71 16.02 7.18 21.62
CA THR A 71 16.99 8.25 21.28
C THR A 71 17.44 9.04 22.51
N LYS A 72 16.58 9.18 23.55
CA LYS A 72 16.97 9.77 24.84
C LYS A 72 18.06 8.96 25.55
N PHE A 73 17.95 7.63 25.53
CA PHE A 73 18.95 6.71 26.10
C PHE A 73 20.34 6.80 25.44
N LEU A 74 20.42 7.34 24.21
CA LEU A 74 21.67 7.52 23.47
C LEU A 74 22.26 8.93 23.60
N GLN A 75 21.52 9.89 24.18
CA GLN A 75 21.92 11.30 24.32
C GLN A 75 22.47 11.63 25.72
N GLU A 76 22.31 10.74 26.71
CA GLU A 76 22.86 10.96 28.04
C GLU A 76 24.39 10.76 28.06
N PRO A 77 25.18 11.76 28.52
CA PRO A 77 26.64 11.67 28.59
C PRO A 77 27.15 10.57 29.55
N THR A 78 26.33 10.18 30.52
CA THR A 78 26.60 9.16 31.53
C THR A 78 26.08 7.80 31.08
N GLY A 79 26.53 7.39 29.90
CA GLY A 79 26.12 6.16 29.26
C GLY A 79 26.38 4.93 30.15
N ARG A 80 25.29 4.29 30.60
CA ARG A 80 25.24 2.83 30.49
C ARG A 80 25.08 2.52 29.00
N LEU A 81 26.19 2.74 28.28
CA LEU A 81 26.40 2.40 26.90
C LEU A 81 25.89 0.97 26.71
N LEU A 82 25.12 0.75 25.66
CA LEU A 82 25.14 -0.56 25.00
C LEU A 82 26.62 -0.93 24.87
N ARG A 83 27.07 -1.93 25.65
CA ARG A 83 28.49 -2.15 25.98
C ARG A 83 29.37 -2.36 24.74
N SER A 84 28.75 -2.62 23.59
CA SER A 84 29.35 -2.71 22.27
C SER A 84 28.41 -2.22 21.15
N ARG A 85 28.96 -1.87 19.98
CA ARG A 85 28.17 -1.57 18.76
C ARG A 85 27.30 -2.77 18.33
N VAL A 86 27.71 -3.99 18.71
CA VAL A 86 26.93 -5.23 18.53
C VAL A 86 25.63 -5.20 19.37
N ASP A 87 25.66 -4.65 20.57
CA ASP A 87 24.49 -4.52 21.43
C ASP A 87 23.51 -3.47 20.88
N VAL A 88 24.02 -2.37 20.29
CA VAL A 88 23.19 -1.38 19.57
C VAL A 88 22.48 -2.03 18.39
N ARG A 89 23.21 -2.80 17.57
CA ARG A 89 22.63 -3.55 16.46
C ARG A 89 21.55 -4.53 16.93
N ARG A 90 21.82 -5.28 18.00
CA ARG A 90 20.92 -6.29 18.55
C ARG A 90 19.64 -5.67 19.13
N THR A 91 19.78 -4.59 19.89
CA THR A 91 18.62 -3.87 20.47
C THR A 91 17.78 -3.18 19.39
N LEU A 92 18.40 -2.56 18.38
CA LEU A 92 17.71 -2.06 17.19
C LEU A 92 16.95 -3.17 16.47
N PHE A 93 17.61 -4.30 16.24
CA PHE A 93 16.99 -5.44 15.57
C PHE A 93 15.77 -5.95 16.34
N HIS A 94 15.88 -6.19 17.64
CA HIS A 94 14.76 -6.63 18.46
C HIS A 94 13.66 -5.58 18.59
N GLY A 95 14.01 -4.29 18.70
CA GLY A 95 13.05 -3.18 18.76
C GLY A 95 12.24 -3.05 17.48
N LEU A 96 12.91 -3.04 16.32
CA LEU A 96 12.25 -2.99 15.01
C LEU A 96 11.43 -4.25 14.75
N LYS A 97 11.93 -5.43 15.15
CA LYS A 97 11.19 -6.69 15.03
C LYS A 97 9.91 -6.65 15.85
N ARG A 98 9.99 -6.21 17.11
CA ARG A 98 8.82 -6.05 17.99
C ARG A 98 7.83 -5.02 17.45
N GLN A 99 8.31 -3.92 16.88
CA GLN A 99 7.43 -2.95 16.21
C GLN A 99 6.76 -3.53 14.97
N GLN A 100 7.46 -4.34 14.18
CA GLN A 100 6.87 -5.03 13.04
C GLN A 100 5.82 -6.05 13.48
N GLU A 101 6.10 -6.82 14.54
CA GLU A 101 5.15 -7.78 15.15
C GLU A 101 3.88 -7.06 15.65
N LEU A 102 4.04 -5.98 16.42
CA LEU A 102 2.92 -5.16 16.89
C LEU A 102 2.12 -4.56 15.72
N ARG A 103 2.79 -4.08 14.69
CA ARG A 103 2.14 -3.59 13.46
C ARG A 103 1.36 -4.69 12.76
N THR A 104 1.89 -5.92 12.68
CA THR A 104 1.19 -7.04 12.06
C THR A 104 -0.02 -7.48 12.87
N LEU A 105 0.08 -7.51 14.20
CA LEU A 105 -1.03 -7.80 15.10
C LEU A 105 -2.13 -6.74 14.96
N LEU A 106 -1.75 -5.46 14.96
CA LEU A 106 -2.70 -4.37 14.75
C LEU A 106 -3.38 -4.47 13.38
N LEU A 107 -2.61 -4.73 12.32
CA LEU A 107 -3.17 -4.88 10.98
C LEU A 107 -4.12 -6.08 10.90
N HIS A 108 -3.82 -7.16 11.63
CA HIS A 108 -4.69 -8.33 11.74
C HIS A 108 -5.99 -8.03 12.50
N GLU A 109 -5.90 -7.31 13.63
CA GLU A 109 -7.08 -6.84 14.35
C GLU A 109 -7.93 -5.90 13.50
N LEU A 110 -7.31 -4.97 12.77
CA LEU A 110 -8.01 -4.06 11.87
C LEU A 110 -8.64 -4.80 10.67
N ALA A 111 -7.97 -5.81 10.13
CA ALA A 111 -8.52 -6.68 9.10
C ALA A 111 -9.77 -7.42 9.62
N ASN A 112 -9.71 -7.99 10.82
CA ASN A 112 -10.86 -8.61 11.48
C ASN A 112 -11.97 -7.60 11.80
N ALA A 113 -11.60 -6.39 12.20
CA ALA A 113 -12.52 -5.29 12.43
C ALA A 113 -13.28 -4.87 11.16
N VAL A 114 -12.62 -4.80 10.00
CA VAL A 114 -13.28 -4.56 8.71
C VAL A 114 -14.24 -5.71 8.36
N ARG A 115 -13.90 -6.95 8.74
CA ARG A 115 -14.80 -8.10 8.54
C ARG A 115 -16.06 -8.02 9.41
N CYS A 116 -16.00 -7.44 10.60
CA CYS A 116 -17.13 -7.31 11.53
C CYS A 116 -17.86 -5.96 11.37
N SER A 117 -19.15 -5.89 11.74
CA SER A 117 -19.98 -4.69 11.52
C SER A 117 -19.62 -3.49 12.43
N ASP A 118 -18.95 -3.73 13.57
CA ASP A 118 -18.96 -2.79 14.70
C ASP A 118 -17.66 -2.01 14.98
N ALA A 119 -16.69 -1.99 14.07
CA ALA A 119 -15.36 -1.46 14.40
C ALA A 119 -14.98 -0.13 13.70
N MET A 120 -15.94 0.63 13.17
CA MET A 120 -15.68 1.91 12.48
C MET A 120 -14.97 2.95 13.35
N LYS A 121 -15.30 3.00 14.65
CA LYS A 121 -14.67 3.94 15.59
C LYS A 121 -13.19 3.59 15.78
N ARG A 122 -12.91 2.30 16.02
CA ARG A 122 -11.54 1.78 16.15
C ARG A 122 -10.72 2.03 14.89
N LEU A 123 -11.26 1.78 13.70
CA LEU A 123 -10.55 2.03 12.45
C LEU A 123 -10.16 3.52 12.30
N ARG A 124 -11.09 4.45 12.58
CA ARG A 124 -10.79 5.88 12.55
C ARG A 124 -9.77 6.28 13.60
N ASP A 125 -9.92 5.83 14.83
CA ASP A 125 -9.02 6.19 15.94
C ASP A 125 -7.59 5.72 15.65
N HIS A 126 -7.43 4.52 15.07
CA HIS A 126 -6.10 4.02 14.69
C HIS A 126 -5.53 4.74 13.46
N LEU A 127 -6.35 5.08 12.45
CA LEU A 127 -5.88 5.84 11.28
C LEU A 127 -5.48 7.28 11.61
N HIS A 128 -6.12 7.93 12.59
CA HIS A 128 -5.76 9.28 13.01
C HIS A 128 -4.55 9.32 13.95
N ASN A 129 -4.44 8.36 14.87
CA ASN A 129 -3.49 8.45 15.98
C ASN A 129 -2.21 7.64 15.76
N ASP A 130 -2.17 6.71 14.81
CA ASP A 130 -1.04 5.80 14.65
C ASP A 130 -0.15 6.19 13.46
N PRO A 131 1.04 6.79 13.68
CA PRO A 131 1.97 7.13 12.62
C PRO A 131 2.57 5.91 11.90
N LEU A 132 2.41 4.71 12.47
CA LEU A 132 2.96 3.49 11.89
C LEU A 132 2.01 2.84 10.89
N LEU A 133 0.69 3.04 10.98
CA LEU A 133 -0.26 2.42 10.07
C LEU A 133 -0.36 3.22 8.75
N ARG A 134 0.05 2.59 7.63
CA ARG A 134 -0.22 3.15 6.30
C ARG A 134 -1.56 2.61 5.78
N PRO A 135 -2.48 3.44 5.26
CA PRO A 135 -3.77 2.98 4.73
C PRO A 135 -3.62 1.93 3.60
N SER A 136 -2.57 2.06 2.79
CA SER A 136 -2.21 1.13 1.70
C SER A 136 -1.30 -0.04 2.13
N GLN A 137 -1.16 -0.30 3.43
CA GLN A 137 -0.29 -1.39 3.89
C GLN A 137 -0.81 -2.75 3.42
N ARG A 138 0.09 -3.55 2.82
CA ARG A 138 -0.18 -4.95 2.43
C ARG A 138 -0.21 -5.84 3.67
N HIS A 139 -1.20 -6.72 3.76
CA HIS A 139 -1.34 -7.66 4.87
C HIS A 139 -0.58 -8.98 4.59
N PRO A 140 0.39 -9.37 5.44
CA PRO A 140 1.27 -10.52 5.17
C PRO A 140 0.54 -11.87 5.14
N SER A 141 -0.49 -12.07 5.96
CA SER A 141 -1.23 -13.36 6.02
C SER A 141 -2.47 -13.42 5.12
N HIS A 142 -2.78 -12.35 4.38
CA HIS A 142 -3.97 -12.28 3.53
C HIS A 142 -3.58 -12.04 2.07
N GLY A 143 -2.54 -12.73 1.61
CA GLY A 143 -2.09 -12.64 0.21
C GLY A 143 -1.77 -11.21 -0.22
N GLY A 144 -1.14 -10.42 0.65
CA GLY A 144 -0.79 -9.03 0.34
C GLY A 144 -1.98 -8.06 0.25
N ALA A 145 -3.20 -8.49 0.58
CA ALA A 145 -4.39 -7.65 0.52
C ALA A 145 -4.27 -6.42 1.43
N THR A 146 -4.71 -5.26 0.93
CA THR A 146 -4.84 -4.05 1.76
C THR A 146 -6.19 -4.00 2.48
N LEU A 147 -6.34 -3.11 3.46
CA LEU A 147 -7.63 -2.90 4.12
C LEU A 147 -8.75 -2.55 3.13
N LEU A 148 -8.41 -1.89 2.00
CA LEU A 148 -9.37 -1.54 0.96
C LEU A 148 -9.85 -2.78 0.17
N HIS A 149 -8.99 -3.77 -0.05
CA HIS A 149 -9.40 -5.06 -0.63
C HIS A 149 -10.39 -5.79 0.27
N LEU A 150 -10.10 -5.86 1.57
CA LEU A 150 -10.98 -6.51 2.55
C LEU A 150 -12.33 -5.78 2.66
N ALA A 151 -12.31 -4.45 2.65
CA ALA A 151 -13.53 -3.64 2.67
C ALA A 151 -14.36 -3.86 1.39
N ALA A 152 -13.70 -3.97 0.22
CA ALA A 152 -14.35 -4.26 -1.05
C ALA A 152 -14.92 -5.67 -1.12
N LEU A 153 -14.25 -6.66 -0.54
CA LEU A 153 -14.72 -8.03 -0.46
C LEU A 153 -15.99 -8.16 0.40
N HIS A 154 -16.02 -7.51 1.56
CA HIS A 154 -17.10 -7.62 2.55
C HIS A 154 -18.20 -6.56 2.45
N ASN A 155 -18.26 -5.81 1.34
CA ASN A 155 -19.24 -4.75 1.09
C ASN A 155 -19.28 -3.66 2.18
N ARG A 156 -18.12 -3.29 2.73
CA ARG A 156 -18.01 -2.35 3.86
C ARG A 156 -17.88 -0.92 3.38
N THR A 157 -18.96 -0.38 2.82
CA THR A 157 -19.02 0.97 2.22
C THR A 157 -18.50 2.07 3.15
N ARG A 158 -18.83 2.03 4.44
CA ARG A 158 -18.33 2.99 5.44
C ARG A 158 -16.81 2.91 5.63
N CYS A 159 -16.25 1.70 5.62
CA CYS A 159 -14.79 1.50 5.70
C CYS A 159 -14.10 2.02 4.44
N VAL A 160 -14.67 1.75 3.26
CA VAL A 160 -14.15 2.25 1.98
C VAL A 160 -14.07 3.77 1.99
N ARG A 161 -15.13 4.46 2.46
CA ARG A 161 -15.11 5.93 2.56
C ARG A 161 -13.96 6.44 3.41
N VAL A 162 -13.83 5.92 4.63
CA VAL A 162 -12.76 6.33 5.55
C VAL A 162 -11.39 6.04 4.95
N LEU A 163 -11.18 4.85 4.36
CA LEU A 163 -9.89 4.51 3.77
C LEU A 163 -9.53 5.44 2.60
N VAL A 164 -10.50 5.80 1.76
CA VAL A 164 -10.33 6.76 0.66
C VAL A 164 -10.06 8.18 1.20
N ASP A 165 -10.79 8.62 2.22
CA ASP A 165 -10.56 9.92 2.88
C ASP A 165 -9.12 10.03 3.43
N PHE A 166 -8.58 8.90 3.91
CA PHE A 166 -7.19 8.77 4.37
C PHE A 166 -6.17 8.54 3.24
N ARG A 167 -6.55 8.75 1.97
CA ARG A 167 -5.69 8.57 0.78
C ARG A 167 -5.12 7.15 0.66
N ALA A 168 -5.92 6.14 0.97
CA ALA A 168 -5.58 4.78 0.59
C ALA A 168 -5.42 4.67 -0.93
N ASP A 169 -4.45 3.86 -1.35
CA ASP A 169 -4.20 3.58 -2.75
C ASP A 169 -5.34 2.71 -3.29
N VAL A 170 -6.13 3.28 -4.20
CA VAL A 170 -7.31 2.66 -4.79
C VAL A 170 -6.97 1.61 -5.84
N ASP A 171 -5.73 1.64 -6.35
CA ASP A 171 -5.23 0.72 -7.38
C ASP A 171 -4.18 -0.25 -6.82
N ALA A 172 -4.03 -0.32 -5.50
CA ALA A 172 -3.12 -1.26 -4.85
C ALA A 172 -3.39 -2.70 -5.32
N LEU A 173 -2.34 -3.50 -5.52
CA LEU A 173 -2.48 -4.88 -5.97
C LEU A 173 -2.17 -5.87 -4.84
N ASP A 174 -3.03 -6.87 -4.69
CA ASP A 174 -2.76 -8.06 -3.87
C ASP A 174 -1.84 -9.06 -4.58
N ASP A 175 -1.52 -10.19 -3.95
CA ASP A 175 -0.64 -11.23 -4.52
C ASP A 175 -1.25 -11.95 -5.74
N LEU A 176 -2.57 -11.80 -5.97
CA LEU A 176 -3.27 -12.29 -7.16
C LEU A 176 -3.38 -11.22 -8.25
N ASN A 177 -2.67 -10.10 -8.09
CA ASN A 177 -2.78 -8.91 -8.92
C ASN A 177 -4.20 -8.35 -9.02
N MET A 178 -5.07 -8.63 -8.04
CA MET A 178 -6.39 -8.03 -8.00
C MET A 178 -6.28 -6.63 -7.42
N SER A 179 -7.00 -5.67 -8.01
CA SER A 179 -7.23 -4.36 -7.40
C SER A 179 -8.46 -4.39 -6.49
N PRO A 180 -8.65 -3.42 -5.58
CA PRO A 180 -9.87 -3.29 -4.79
C PRO A 180 -11.13 -3.24 -5.66
N LEU A 181 -11.05 -2.61 -6.84
CA LEU A 181 -12.15 -2.57 -7.81
C LEU A 181 -12.44 -3.97 -8.36
N ALA A 182 -11.41 -4.71 -8.76
CA ALA A 182 -11.54 -6.07 -9.24
C ALA A 182 -12.11 -6.99 -8.14
N VAL A 183 -11.72 -6.82 -6.87
CA VAL A 183 -12.29 -7.55 -5.73
C VAL A 183 -13.76 -7.17 -5.46
N GLY A 184 -14.10 -5.88 -5.55
CA GLY A 184 -15.49 -5.42 -5.43
C GLY A 184 -16.38 -5.99 -6.52
N ALA A 185 -15.90 -6.01 -7.77
CA ALA A 185 -16.56 -6.67 -8.88
C ALA A 185 -16.62 -8.19 -8.67
N TRP A 186 -15.56 -8.77 -8.08
CA TRP A 186 -15.48 -10.19 -7.72
C TRP A 186 -16.62 -10.61 -6.77
N ALA A 187 -16.85 -9.79 -5.75
CA ALA A 187 -17.88 -10.02 -4.74
C ALA A 187 -19.30 -9.65 -5.24
N GLY A 188 -19.42 -8.84 -6.30
CA GLY A 188 -20.70 -8.32 -6.77
C GLY A 188 -21.22 -7.16 -5.92
N ASN A 189 -20.30 -6.41 -5.30
CA ASN A 189 -20.61 -5.35 -4.34
C ASN A 189 -20.77 -4.01 -5.06
N GLU A 190 -21.93 -3.82 -5.67
CA GLU A 190 -22.29 -2.65 -6.48
C GLU A 190 -21.94 -1.30 -5.84
N GLN A 191 -22.34 -1.11 -4.58
CA GLN A 191 -22.12 0.15 -3.88
C GLN A 191 -20.63 0.47 -3.68
N VAL A 192 -19.82 -0.55 -3.39
CA VAL A 192 -18.38 -0.36 -3.23
C VAL A 192 -17.72 -0.09 -4.59
N VAL A 193 -18.12 -0.81 -5.64
CA VAL A 193 -17.62 -0.57 -7.01
C VAL A 193 -17.86 0.89 -7.40
N ARG A 194 -19.07 1.42 -7.17
CA ARG A 194 -19.37 2.84 -7.42
C ARG A 194 -18.44 3.77 -6.65
N MET A 195 -18.27 3.55 -5.35
CA MET A 195 -17.38 4.38 -4.52
C MET A 195 -15.92 4.34 -4.97
N LEU A 196 -15.43 3.20 -5.44
CA LEU A 196 -14.07 3.08 -5.96
C LEU A 196 -13.90 3.79 -7.31
N LEU A 197 -14.93 3.74 -8.17
CA LEU A 197 -14.95 4.50 -9.43
C LEU A 197 -14.96 6.01 -9.18
N ASP A 198 -15.76 6.47 -8.23
CA ASP A 198 -15.82 7.87 -7.79
C ASP A 198 -14.48 8.33 -7.21
N ALA A 199 -13.75 7.43 -6.53
CA ALA A 199 -12.41 7.66 -6.01
C ALA A 199 -11.31 7.62 -7.09
N GLY A 200 -11.66 7.41 -8.36
CA GLY A 200 -10.74 7.45 -9.48
C GLY A 200 -10.02 6.12 -9.79
N ALA A 201 -10.51 4.98 -9.29
CA ALA A 201 -9.90 3.68 -9.56
C ALA A 201 -9.78 3.39 -11.07
N SER A 202 -8.73 2.68 -11.46
CA SER A 202 -8.49 2.28 -12.84
C SER A 202 -9.47 1.19 -13.28
N LEU A 203 -10.16 1.43 -14.40
CA LEU A 203 -11.06 0.45 -15.02
C LEU A 203 -10.30 -0.69 -15.70
N ASP A 204 -9.07 -0.42 -16.12
CA ASP A 204 -8.23 -1.37 -16.84
C ASP A 204 -7.43 -2.29 -15.90
N ALA A 205 -7.62 -2.15 -14.58
CA ALA A 205 -7.00 -3.03 -13.61
C ALA A 205 -7.43 -4.48 -13.88
N ARG A 206 -6.45 -5.33 -14.17
CA ARG A 206 -6.67 -6.75 -14.42
C ARG A 206 -6.19 -7.56 -13.24
N GLY A 207 -6.98 -8.54 -12.83
CA GLY A 207 -6.60 -9.46 -11.76
C GLY A 207 -6.91 -10.90 -12.09
N ILE A 208 -6.28 -11.81 -11.36
CA ILE A 208 -6.48 -13.25 -11.49
C ILE A 208 -7.42 -13.68 -10.36
N PRO A 209 -8.65 -14.13 -10.66
CA PRO A 209 -9.53 -14.59 -9.61
C PRO A 209 -8.96 -15.86 -8.96
N PRO A 210 -9.30 -16.12 -7.68
CA PRO A 210 -8.85 -17.35 -7.00
C PRO A 210 -9.18 -18.61 -7.81
N MET A 211 -8.32 -19.63 -7.76
CA MET A 211 -8.56 -20.91 -8.45
C MET A 211 -9.87 -21.58 -8.05
N SER A 212 -10.33 -21.36 -6.81
CA SER A 212 -11.63 -21.81 -6.31
C SER A 212 -12.83 -21.08 -6.90
N SER A 213 -12.61 -20.04 -7.70
CA SER A 213 -13.68 -19.36 -8.40
C SER A 213 -14.28 -20.24 -9.49
N ALA A 214 -15.54 -20.02 -9.81
CA ALA A 214 -16.23 -20.73 -10.87
C ALA A 214 -15.66 -20.46 -12.29
N CYS A 215 -14.71 -19.54 -12.43
CA CYS A 215 -13.95 -19.33 -13.66
C CYS A 215 -12.65 -20.16 -13.71
N GLY A 216 -12.38 -20.99 -12.71
CA GLY A 216 -11.26 -21.93 -12.66
C GLY A 216 -9.88 -21.27 -12.56
N GLY A 217 -9.79 -20.05 -12.03
CA GLY A 217 -8.54 -19.30 -11.93
C GLY A 217 -7.92 -18.88 -13.27
N LYS A 218 -8.66 -18.99 -14.38
CA LYS A 218 -8.23 -18.44 -15.67
C LYS A 218 -8.21 -16.90 -15.55
N GLY A 219 -7.34 -16.22 -16.30
CA GLY A 219 -7.12 -14.77 -16.20
C GLY A 219 -5.69 -14.40 -16.59
N PRO A 220 -5.35 -13.11 -16.74
CA PRO A 220 -5.95 -11.97 -16.05
C PRO A 220 -7.20 -11.41 -16.74
N TYR A 221 -8.22 -11.04 -15.95
CA TYR A 221 -9.46 -10.42 -16.45
C TYR A 221 -9.65 -9.02 -15.90
N THR A 222 -10.30 -8.16 -16.68
CA THR A 222 -10.77 -6.86 -16.18
C THR A 222 -11.94 -7.05 -15.23
N ALA A 223 -12.20 -6.07 -14.36
CA ALA A 223 -13.35 -6.08 -13.46
C ALA A 223 -14.70 -6.27 -14.23
N GLU A 224 -14.79 -5.69 -15.43
CA GLU A 224 -15.96 -5.78 -16.31
C GLU A 224 -16.17 -7.20 -16.86
N GLU A 225 -15.15 -7.78 -17.48
CA GLU A 225 -15.18 -9.14 -18.00
C GLU A 225 -15.52 -10.14 -16.90
N TRP A 226 -15.00 -9.88 -15.70
CA TRP A 226 -15.24 -10.71 -14.55
C TRP A 226 -16.71 -10.67 -14.11
N ALA A 227 -17.29 -9.48 -14.00
CA ALA A 227 -18.70 -9.30 -13.68
C ALA A 227 -19.61 -9.99 -14.71
N ARG A 228 -19.33 -9.82 -16.01
CA ARG A 228 -20.07 -10.49 -17.10
C ARG A 228 -20.07 -12.00 -16.96
N ARG A 229 -18.89 -12.62 -16.84
CA ARG A 229 -18.74 -14.08 -16.78
C ARG A 229 -19.47 -14.70 -15.60
N LYS A 230 -19.45 -14.03 -14.44
CA LYS A 230 -20.15 -14.53 -13.25
C LYS A 230 -21.67 -14.31 -13.34
N ALA A 231 -22.12 -13.25 -14.01
CA ALA A 231 -23.53 -13.09 -14.35
C ALA A 231 -24.03 -14.23 -15.24
N ASP A 232 -23.30 -14.56 -16.30
CA ASP A 232 -23.63 -15.66 -17.22
C ASP A 232 -23.64 -17.02 -16.53
N LEU A 233 -22.64 -17.27 -15.68
CA LEU A 233 -22.57 -18.48 -14.89
C LEU A 233 -23.79 -18.64 -14.00
N TYR A 234 -24.14 -17.63 -13.18
CA TYR A 234 -25.27 -17.76 -12.27
C TYR A 234 -26.62 -17.78 -12.99
N HIS A 235 -26.70 -17.18 -14.18
CA HIS A 235 -27.85 -17.33 -15.04
C HIS A 235 -28.04 -18.80 -15.48
N ARG A 236 -26.95 -19.49 -15.85
CA ARG A 236 -26.98 -20.91 -16.21
C ARG A 236 -27.31 -21.82 -15.03
N THR A 237 -26.94 -21.44 -13.81
CA THR A 237 -27.29 -22.18 -12.58
C THR A 237 -28.65 -21.76 -11.99
N SER A 238 -29.49 -21.03 -12.75
CA SER A 238 -30.82 -20.55 -12.33
C SER A 238 -30.83 -19.64 -11.09
N ASP A 239 -29.67 -19.08 -10.72
CA ASP A 239 -29.50 -18.27 -9.51
C ASP A 239 -29.63 -16.78 -9.84
N LEU A 240 -30.85 -16.39 -10.24
CA LEU A 240 -31.16 -15.09 -10.84
C LEU A 240 -30.82 -13.90 -9.94
N SER A 241 -30.92 -14.06 -8.61
CA SER A 241 -30.54 -13.03 -7.64
C SER A 241 -29.04 -12.71 -7.68
N ARG A 242 -28.20 -13.75 -7.74
CA ARG A 242 -26.76 -13.57 -7.92
C ARG A 242 -26.44 -13.01 -9.29
N ALA A 243 -27.03 -13.58 -10.35
CA ALA A 243 -26.84 -13.12 -11.73
C ALA A 243 -27.15 -11.62 -11.89
N SER A 244 -28.26 -11.16 -11.32
CA SER A 244 -28.69 -9.75 -11.38
C SER A 244 -27.68 -8.80 -10.74
N ARG A 245 -27.11 -9.17 -9.59
CA ARG A 245 -26.07 -8.36 -8.92
C ARG A 245 -24.84 -8.16 -9.80
N PHE A 246 -24.35 -9.23 -10.44
CA PHE A 246 -23.20 -9.13 -11.35
C PHE A 246 -23.54 -8.35 -12.62
N ARG A 247 -24.77 -8.44 -13.15
CA ARG A 247 -25.23 -7.59 -14.26
C ARG A 247 -25.33 -6.11 -13.89
N CYS A 248 -25.67 -5.77 -12.65
CA CYS A 248 -25.63 -4.37 -12.21
C CYS A 248 -24.19 -3.85 -12.18
N VAL A 249 -23.26 -4.62 -11.63
CA VAL A 249 -21.83 -4.26 -11.62
C VAL A 249 -21.28 -4.11 -13.04
N GLU A 250 -21.58 -5.06 -13.94
CA GLU A 250 -21.16 -4.99 -15.34
C GLU A 250 -21.66 -3.69 -16.00
N ARG A 251 -22.96 -3.39 -15.87
CA ARG A 251 -23.54 -2.17 -16.43
C ARG A 251 -22.89 -0.89 -15.88
N LEU A 252 -22.58 -0.86 -14.59
CA LEU A 252 -21.87 0.27 -13.99
C LEU A 252 -20.47 0.46 -14.57
N LEU A 253 -19.72 -0.63 -14.75
CA LEU A 253 -18.36 -0.57 -15.28
C LEU A 253 -18.34 -0.17 -16.76
N VAL A 254 -19.28 -0.69 -17.56
CA VAL A 254 -19.47 -0.29 -18.96
C VAL A 254 -19.87 1.18 -19.07
N GLY A 255 -20.79 1.64 -18.21
CA GLY A 255 -21.20 3.05 -18.15
C GLY A 255 -20.01 3.97 -17.83
N ALA A 256 -19.28 3.68 -16.75
CA ALA A 256 -18.12 4.46 -16.35
C ALA A 256 -17.01 4.51 -17.41
N ARG A 257 -16.85 3.45 -18.20
CA ARG A 257 -15.93 3.43 -19.34
C ARG A 257 -16.36 4.40 -20.43
N LYS A 258 -17.63 4.36 -20.83
CA LYS A 258 -18.20 5.30 -21.81
C LYS A 258 -18.07 6.74 -21.34
N ASP A 259 -18.40 7.01 -20.08
CA ASP A 259 -18.28 8.35 -19.49
C ASP A 259 -16.83 8.87 -19.57
N ARG A 260 -15.83 8.00 -19.30
CA ARG A 260 -14.41 8.34 -19.40
C ARG A 260 -13.91 8.47 -20.84
N GLU A 261 -14.51 7.75 -21.79
CA GLU A 261 -14.20 7.86 -23.23
C GLU A 261 -14.85 9.11 -23.88
N GLU A 262 -15.98 9.58 -23.36
CA GLU A 262 -16.68 10.80 -23.81
C GLU A 262 -16.08 12.09 -23.21
N GLN A 263 -15.59 12.05 -21.97
CA GLN A 263 -14.93 13.18 -21.29
C GLN A 263 -13.71 13.81 -22.02
N PRO A 264 -12.82 13.08 -22.72
CA PRO A 264 -11.74 13.69 -23.49
C PRO A 264 -12.25 14.55 -24.66
N ALA A 265 -13.44 14.29 -25.20
CA ALA A 265 -14.06 15.15 -26.21
C ALA A 265 -14.49 16.51 -25.64
N ALA A 266 -15.04 16.52 -24.42
CA ALA A 266 -15.43 17.76 -23.72
C ALA A 266 -14.24 18.63 -23.30
N ARG A 267 -13.09 18.01 -22.95
CA ARG A 267 -11.85 18.75 -22.65
C ARG A 267 -11.13 19.29 -23.90
N ARG A 268 -11.26 18.62 -25.06
CA ARG A 268 -10.70 19.14 -26.33
C ARG A 268 -11.52 20.30 -26.91
N ALA A 269 -12.82 20.39 -26.62
CA ALA A 269 -13.66 21.53 -27.00
C ALA A 269 -13.39 22.80 -26.19
N GLN A 270 -12.72 22.68 -25.03
CA GLN A 270 -12.21 23.81 -24.26
C GLN A 270 -10.71 23.97 -24.55
N GLY A 271 -10.39 24.52 -25.74
CA GLY A 271 -9.03 24.89 -26.10
C GLY A 271 -8.39 25.84 -25.05
N PRO A 272 -7.05 25.99 -25.06
CA PRO A 272 -6.35 26.81 -24.08
C PRO A 272 -6.87 28.24 -24.20
N ARG A 273 -7.64 28.72 -23.21
CA ARG A 273 -7.96 30.13 -23.08
C ARG A 273 -6.64 30.85 -22.81
N CYS A 274 -6.03 31.37 -23.87
CA CYS A 274 -4.92 32.31 -23.78
C CYS A 274 -5.36 33.45 -22.85
N ARG A 275 -4.80 33.49 -21.63
CA ARG A 275 -4.90 34.66 -20.77
C ARG A 275 -4.15 35.78 -21.48
N ALA A 276 -4.87 36.76 -22.02
CA ALA A 276 -4.28 38.00 -22.47
C ALA A 276 -3.54 38.66 -21.29
N PRO A 277 -2.37 39.28 -21.51
CA PRO A 277 -1.66 39.99 -20.47
C PRO A 277 -2.43 41.27 -20.14
N HIS A 278 -2.78 41.44 -18.86
CA HIS A 278 -3.32 42.70 -18.36
C HIS A 278 -2.25 43.79 -18.54
N THR A 279 -2.55 44.75 -19.41
CA THR A 279 -1.81 45.99 -19.53
C THR A 279 -2.00 46.80 -18.26
N SER A 280 -0.93 47.00 -17.50
CA SER A 280 -0.88 48.05 -16.47
C SER A 280 -0.93 49.40 -17.19
N ARG A 281 -1.97 50.19 -16.95
CA ARG A 281 -1.94 51.63 -17.23
C ARG A 281 -1.93 52.38 -15.91
N HIS A 282 -0.87 53.17 -15.80
CA HIS A 282 -0.60 54.39 -15.02
C HIS A 282 -1.64 54.83 -13.99
#